data_AF-A0A1V5YI18-F1
#
_entry.id   AF-A0A1V5YI18-F1
#
_cell.length_a   1.000
_cell.length_b   1.000
_cell.length_c   1.000
_cell.angle_alpha   90.00
_cell.angle_beta   90.00
_cell.angle_gamma   90.00
#
_symmetry.space_group_name_H-M   'P 1'
#
loop_
_entity.id
_entity.type
_entity.pdbx_description
1 polymer ?
#
loop_
_entity_poly.entity_id
_entity_poly.type
_entity_poly.pdbx_seq_one_letter_code
_entity_poly.pdbx_strand_id
1 'polypeptide(L)'
;MIKFKNLVVLLVVAAIALAGCATPTPTPTPTPIPRPTATPVPPTPVPTKEPVVLTVAGKEYGLSQLHALPQKHLESDGKAYDGVPLLELLHNAGVPATGTLVLVAADGYQAEVSLAKMDAQSLLAIGAENVLQTVIPGQGKGAWVKNLVKIEYKPEVAAEPVLAVAGKGFTLDELKALPAVKADVDGTAYTGVGLLDLLASAGIGGAEAITLQAADGYKAEVKVAQLTKDCMLAFGKNDALDAVLPGVSKGAWVRAVVAVNEVGGGTAILKVCGQPFSLDQLKALPVVAYDFDGKAYKGVGLLDLLKAAKAEGSTTITLLASDGYSADVAVKDLDNQSILNWVGTDVLDAMIPSQVKGKWVKGTVEIRCK
;
A
#
# COMPACT_ATOMS: atom_id res chain seq x y z
N MET A 1 -56.06 -6.73 0.05
CA MET A 1 -57.02 -5.70 0.52
C MET A 1 -56.29 -4.74 1.45
N ILE A 2 -56.16 -3.46 1.03
CA ILE A 2 -55.82 -2.19 1.72
C ILE A 2 -55.58 -1.21 0.55
N LYS A 3 -56.64 -0.66 -0.06
CA LYS A 3 -57.33 0.63 0.16
C LYS A 3 -56.66 1.86 -0.49
N PHE A 4 -57.01 2.01 -1.78
CA PHE A 4 -57.25 3.24 -2.56
C PHE A 4 -57.80 4.41 -1.69
N LYS A 5 -56.98 5.39 -1.31
CA LYS A 5 -57.51 6.58 -0.59
C LYS A 5 -56.82 7.93 -0.80
N ASN A 6 -55.85 8.05 -1.72
CA ASN A 6 -55.08 9.30 -1.88
C ASN A 6 -55.24 10.00 -3.23
N LEU A 7 -56.27 9.71 -4.02
CA LEU A 7 -56.41 10.26 -5.39
C LEU A 7 -57.54 11.30 -5.59
N VAL A 8 -58.21 11.78 -4.53
CA VAL A 8 -59.42 12.65 -4.70
C VAL A 8 -59.30 14.03 -4.03
N VAL A 9 -58.19 14.35 -3.35
CA VAL A 9 -58.02 15.66 -2.68
C VAL A 9 -57.29 16.68 -3.57
N LEU A 10 -57.52 16.62 -4.88
CA LEU A 10 -56.96 17.56 -5.88
C LEU A 10 -58.03 18.45 -6.54
N LEU A 11 -59.26 18.58 -6.00
CA LEU A 11 -60.35 19.18 -6.79
C LEU A 11 -61.38 20.10 -6.08
N VAL A 12 -61.18 20.57 -4.84
CA VAL A 12 -62.22 21.41 -4.18
C VAL A 12 -61.67 22.54 -3.28
N VAL A 13 -60.68 23.32 -3.73
CA VAL A 13 -60.35 24.61 -3.06
C VAL A 13 -60.11 25.71 -4.10
N ALA A 14 -61.08 25.85 -5.00
CA ALA A 14 -61.25 27.02 -5.84
C ALA A 14 -62.62 27.63 -5.55
N ALA A 15 -62.60 28.91 -5.12
CA ALA A 15 -63.69 29.89 -5.16
C ALA A 15 -64.82 29.82 -4.10
N ILE A 16 -64.65 30.56 -2.99
CA ILE A 16 -65.67 31.43 -2.32
C ILE A 16 -64.86 32.53 -1.58
N ALA A 17 -64.65 33.75 -2.11
CA ALA A 17 -65.55 34.91 -2.19
C ALA A 17 -65.77 35.69 -0.87
N LEU A 18 -65.18 36.90 -0.82
CA LEU A 18 -65.75 38.18 -0.33
C LEU A 18 -66.09 38.37 1.18
N ALA A 19 -65.31 39.22 1.87
CA ALA A 19 -65.78 40.34 2.71
C ALA A 19 -64.63 41.03 3.49
N GLY A 20 -64.60 42.38 3.52
CA GLY A 20 -63.96 43.13 4.61
C GLY A 20 -63.03 44.29 4.21
N CYS A 21 -63.62 45.44 3.86
CA CYS A 21 -62.96 46.75 3.72
C CYS A 21 -62.40 47.30 5.04
N ALA A 22 -61.21 47.93 5.00
CA ALA A 22 -60.92 49.17 5.75
C ALA A 22 -59.71 49.87 5.11
N THR A 23 -59.94 51.09 4.59
CA THR A 23 -58.96 51.94 3.90
C THR A 23 -58.25 52.84 4.91
N PRO A 24 -56.91 52.76 5.09
CA PRO A 24 -56.19 53.77 5.84
C PRO A 24 -55.90 55.01 4.97
N THR A 25 -56.17 56.17 5.56
CA THR A 25 -55.95 57.53 5.05
C THR A 25 -54.52 57.76 4.55
N PRO A 26 -54.30 58.46 3.41
CA PRO A 26 -52.97 58.77 2.92
C PRO A 26 -52.26 59.81 3.81
N THR A 27 -51.10 59.42 4.33
CA THR A 27 -50.11 60.31 4.97
C THR A 27 -49.48 61.23 3.92
N PRO A 28 -49.30 62.53 4.19
CA PRO A 28 -48.71 63.46 3.22
C PRO A 28 -47.30 63.06 2.82
N THR A 29 -47.06 63.00 1.51
CA THR A 29 -45.75 62.73 0.89
C THR A 29 -44.77 63.86 1.19
N PRO A 30 -43.63 63.61 1.86
CA PRO A 30 -42.60 64.62 2.04
C PRO A 30 -41.94 64.94 0.69
N THR A 31 -41.77 66.23 0.42
CA THR A 31 -41.03 66.77 -0.73
C THR A 31 -39.63 66.14 -0.82
N PRO A 32 -39.19 65.61 -1.98
CA PRO A 32 -37.88 64.98 -2.11
C PRO A 32 -36.76 66.00 -1.91
N ILE A 33 -35.93 65.77 -0.90
CA ILE A 33 -34.67 66.48 -0.68
C ILE A 33 -33.69 66.04 -1.78
N PRO A 34 -32.98 66.95 -2.47
CA PRO A 34 -31.99 66.58 -3.48
C PRO A 34 -30.93 65.66 -2.88
N ARG A 35 -30.76 64.48 -3.49
CA ARG A 35 -29.77 63.47 -3.09
C ARG A 35 -28.37 64.04 -3.33
N PRO A 36 -27.48 64.10 -2.30
CA PRO A 36 -26.11 64.49 -2.52
C PRO A 36 -25.46 63.53 -3.51
N THR A 37 -24.84 64.09 -4.56
CA THR A 37 -24.01 63.36 -5.51
C THR A 37 -22.93 62.62 -4.73
N ALA A 38 -22.93 61.28 -4.79
CA ALA A 38 -21.94 60.46 -4.11
C ALA A 38 -20.55 60.77 -4.68
N THR A 39 -19.64 61.21 -3.82
CA THR A 39 -18.20 61.25 -4.11
C THR A 39 -17.76 59.84 -4.53
N PRO A 40 -17.02 59.69 -5.65
CA PRO A 40 -16.53 58.38 -6.07
C PRO A 40 -15.69 57.74 -4.96
N VAL A 41 -16.07 56.53 -4.56
CA VAL A 41 -15.30 55.71 -3.61
C VAL A 41 -13.96 55.39 -4.28
N PRO A 42 -12.80 55.64 -3.62
CA PRO A 42 -11.50 55.24 -4.14
C PRO A 42 -11.50 53.74 -4.44
N PRO A 43 -10.87 53.28 -5.54
CA PRO A 43 -10.77 51.85 -5.81
C PRO A 43 -10.10 51.15 -4.63
N THR A 44 -10.72 50.07 -4.13
CA THR A 44 -10.13 49.16 -3.15
C THR A 44 -8.75 48.74 -3.66
N PRO A 45 -7.66 48.91 -2.89
CA PRO A 45 -6.33 48.50 -3.34
C PRO A 45 -6.35 47.00 -3.68
N VAL A 46 -5.93 46.66 -4.89
CA VAL A 46 -5.68 45.27 -5.29
C VAL A 46 -4.63 44.72 -4.33
N PRO A 47 -4.85 43.54 -3.69
CA PRO A 47 -3.85 42.96 -2.82
C PRO A 47 -2.57 42.69 -3.61
N THR A 48 -1.51 43.42 -3.27
CA THR A 48 -0.17 43.21 -3.81
C THR A 48 0.28 41.80 -3.42
N LYS A 49 0.49 40.92 -4.40
CA LYS A 49 1.04 39.57 -4.16
C LYS A 49 2.42 39.73 -3.51
N GLU A 50 2.60 39.12 -2.34
CA GLU A 50 3.90 39.11 -1.63
C GLU A 50 5.00 38.51 -2.54
N PRO A 51 6.23 39.04 -2.53
CA PRO A 51 7.32 38.48 -3.32
C PRO A 51 7.62 37.03 -2.91
N VAL A 52 7.83 36.18 -3.91
CA VAL A 52 8.25 34.79 -3.71
C VAL A 52 9.72 34.79 -3.30
N VAL A 53 10.02 34.16 -2.17
CA VAL A 53 11.40 34.04 -1.63
C VAL A 53 11.94 32.61 -1.76
N LEU A 54 11.06 31.61 -1.87
CA LEU A 54 11.44 30.21 -2.02
C LEU A 54 10.45 29.48 -2.91
N THR A 55 10.95 28.60 -3.79
CA THR A 55 10.12 27.63 -4.52
C THR A 55 10.46 26.21 -4.07
N VAL A 56 9.47 25.43 -3.62
CA VAL A 56 9.65 24.03 -3.19
C VAL A 56 8.79 23.12 -4.06
N ALA A 57 9.42 22.26 -4.85
CA ALA A 57 8.74 21.34 -5.79
C ALA A 57 7.68 22.04 -6.68
N GLY A 58 7.96 23.28 -7.09
CA GLY A 58 7.06 24.10 -7.91
C GLY A 58 6.05 24.94 -7.14
N LYS A 59 5.92 24.75 -5.81
CA LYS A 59 5.10 25.59 -4.94
C LYS A 59 5.87 26.83 -4.49
N GLU A 60 5.29 28.00 -4.71
CA GLU A 60 5.86 29.30 -4.32
C GLU A 60 5.55 29.63 -2.85
N TYR A 61 6.55 30.14 -2.13
CA TYR A 61 6.42 30.63 -0.77
C TYR A 61 6.93 32.07 -0.67
N GLY A 62 6.08 32.94 -0.14
CA GLY A 62 6.45 34.23 0.42
C GLY A 62 6.99 34.10 1.84
N LEU A 63 7.64 35.15 2.35
CA LEU A 63 8.27 35.13 3.66
C LEU A 63 7.24 34.99 4.79
N SER A 64 6.11 35.69 4.69
CA SER A 64 5.02 35.62 5.67
C SER A 64 4.43 34.21 5.75
N GLN A 65 4.37 33.50 4.61
CA GLN A 65 3.92 32.10 4.56
C GLN A 65 4.90 31.17 5.26
N LEU A 66 6.21 31.38 5.10
CA LEU A 66 7.24 30.59 5.81
C LEU A 66 7.18 30.83 7.31
N HIS A 67 6.98 32.07 7.76
CA HIS A 67 6.81 32.37 9.20
C HIS A 67 5.51 31.82 9.80
N ALA A 68 4.47 31.64 8.99
CA ALA A 68 3.21 31.06 9.43
C ALA A 68 3.27 29.53 9.61
N LEU A 69 4.26 28.85 9.01
CA LEU A 69 4.52 27.43 9.26
C LEU A 69 5.09 27.21 10.67
N PRO A 70 4.98 25.99 11.24
CA PRO A 70 5.60 25.66 12.51
C PRO A 70 7.07 26.05 12.53
N GLN A 71 7.48 26.81 13.55
CA GLN A 71 8.87 27.21 13.75
C GLN A 71 9.53 26.28 14.78
N LYS A 72 10.84 26.09 14.62
CA LYS A 72 11.67 25.31 15.54
C LYS A 72 13.00 26.01 15.73
N HIS A 73 13.45 26.01 16.98
CA HIS A 73 14.81 26.37 17.38
C HIS A 73 15.72 25.14 17.37
N LEU A 74 16.95 25.30 16.88
CA LEU A 74 17.97 24.25 16.80
C LEU A 74 19.36 24.82 17.06
N GLU A 75 20.15 24.16 17.88
CA GLU A 75 21.59 24.39 17.95
C GLU A 75 22.34 23.35 17.11
N SER A 76 23.24 23.80 16.23
CA SER A 76 24.10 22.91 15.46
C SER A 76 25.44 23.60 15.16
N ASP A 77 26.54 22.88 15.35
CA ASP A 77 27.90 23.41 15.12
C ASP A 77 28.19 24.71 15.93
N GLY A 78 27.75 24.73 17.19
CA GLY A 78 27.93 25.86 18.10
C GLY A 78 27.15 27.12 17.72
N LYS A 79 26.16 27.02 16.83
CA LYS A 79 25.30 28.13 16.41
C LYS A 79 23.83 27.78 16.58
N ALA A 80 23.04 28.74 17.04
CA ALA A 80 21.60 28.66 17.08
C ALA A 80 20.97 29.04 15.74
N TYR A 81 19.91 28.34 15.36
CA TYR A 81 19.12 28.57 14.16
C TYR A 81 17.64 28.49 14.52
N ASP A 82 16.86 29.43 13.98
CA ASP A 82 15.41 29.45 14.05
C ASP A 82 14.85 29.32 12.63
N GLY A 83 13.78 28.55 12.47
CA GLY A 83 13.14 28.42 11.17
C GLY A 83 12.14 27.27 11.07
N VAL A 84 11.83 26.87 9.85
CA VAL A 84 10.81 25.85 9.56
C VAL A 84 11.45 24.47 9.54
N PRO A 85 10.92 23.44 10.25
CA PRO A 85 11.34 22.06 10.06
C PRO A 85 11.22 21.65 8.59
N LEU A 86 12.32 21.18 8.01
CA LEU A 86 12.38 20.99 6.56
C LEU A 86 11.42 19.88 6.09
N LEU A 87 11.22 18.83 6.89
CA LEU A 87 10.24 17.78 6.62
C LEU A 87 8.78 18.29 6.59
N GLU A 88 8.42 19.24 7.46
CA GLU A 88 7.09 19.86 7.48
C GLU A 88 6.87 20.75 6.26
N LEU A 89 7.90 21.52 5.87
CA LEU A 89 7.86 22.34 4.65
C LEU A 89 7.64 21.47 3.40
N LEU A 90 8.37 20.35 3.31
CA LEU A 90 8.28 19.42 2.19
C LEU A 90 6.89 18.76 2.12
N HIS A 91 6.37 18.30 3.26
CA HIS A 91 5.01 17.78 3.35
C HIS A 91 3.98 18.85 2.92
N ASN A 92 4.13 20.10 3.38
CA ASN A 92 3.27 21.20 2.97
C ASN A 92 3.35 21.49 1.45
N ALA A 93 4.49 21.22 0.83
CA ALA A 93 4.69 21.33 -0.62
C ALA A 93 4.20 20.11 -1.41
N GLY A 94 3.69 19.07 -0.75
CA GLY A 94 3.24 17.83 -1.40
C GLY A 94 4.39 16.91 -1.82
N VAL A 95 5.58 17.10 -1.25
CA VAL A 95 6.73 16.22 -1.49
C VAL A 95 6.56 14.94 -0.67
N PRO A 96 6.67 13.74 -1.27
CA PRO A 96 6.58 12.47 -0.54
C PRO A 96 7.80 12.23 0.35
N ALA A 97 7.75 11.21 1.21
CA ALA A 97 8.78 10.93 2.20
C ALA A 97 10.10 10.35 1.64
N THR A 98 10.12 9.95 0.37
CA THR A 98 11.27 9.30 -0.29
C THR A 98 11.68 10.04 -1.56
N GLY A 99 12.95 9.90 -1.96
CA GLY A 99 13.57 10.64 -3.07
C GLY A 99 14.71 11.56 -2.65
N THR A 100 15.10 12.43 -3.58
CA THR A 100 16.26 13.33 -3.44
C THR A 100 15.84 14.77 -3.65
N LEU A 101 16.39 15.68 -2.86
CA LEU A 101 16.21 17.12 -3.01
C LEU A 101 17.41 17.71 -3.73
N VAL A 102 17.18 18.63 -4.66
CA VAL A 102 18.20 19.54 -5.17
C VAL A 102 17.97 20.92 -4.55
N LEU A 103 18.90 21.33 -3.71
CA LEU A 103 18.90 22.61 -3.02
C LEU A 103 19.68 23.61 -3.87
N VAL A 104 19.05 24.72 -4.27
CA VAL A 104 19.62 25.71 -5.19
C VAL A 104 19.69 27.07 -4.50
N ALA A 105 20.89 27.63 -4.44
CA ALA A 105 21.14 28.98 -3.93
C ALA A 105 21.01 30.06 -5.02
N ALA A 106 20.85 31.31 -4.58
CA ALA A 106 20.75 32.47 -5.46
C ALA A 106 22.00 32.70 -6.34
N ASP A 107 23.17 32.24 -5.91
CA ASP A 107 24.44 32.32 -6.65
C ASP A 107 24.64 31.17 -7.65
N GLY A 108 23.67 30.27 -7.76
CA GLY A 108 23.72 29.09 -8.64
C GLY A 108 24.36 27.86 -8.01
N TYR A 109 24.83 27.93 -6.75
CA TYR A 109 25.30 26.73 -6.04
C TYR A 109 24.18 25.71 -5.87
N GLN A 110 24.51 24.43 -6.03
CA GLN A 110 23.58 23.31 -5.87
C GLN A 110 24.16 22.23 -4.96
N ALA A 111 23.29 21.65 -4.14
CA ALA A 111 23.59 20.46 -3.35
C ALA A 111 22.45 19.45 -3.46
N GLU A 112 22.80 18.17 -3.58
CA GLU A 112 21.82 17.08 -3.54
C GLU A 112 21.80 16.41 -2.18
N VAL A 113 20.59 16.21 -1.63
CA VAL A 113 20.38 15.58 -0.33
C VAL A 113 19.26 14.55 -0.44
N SER A 114 19.55 13.30 -0.08
CA SER A 114 18.52 12.26 0.02
C SER A 114 17.60 12.53 1.20
N LEU A 115 16.28 12.36 1.00
CA LEU A 115 15.28 12.49 2.07
C LEU A 115 15.51 11.46 3.19
N ALA A 116 16.11 10.31 2.88
CA ALA A 116 16.50 9.30 3.88
C ALA A 116 17.61 9.77 4.83
N LYS A 117 18.30 10.87 4.51
CA LYS A 117 19.32 11.51 5.34
C LYS A 117 18.79 12.69 6.16
N MET A 118 17.50 12.98 6.04
CA MET A 118 16.85 14.05 6.78
C MET A 118 16.11 13.48 7.98
N ASP A 119 16.01 14.31 9.01
CA ASP A 119 15.36 13.97 10.25
C ASP A 119 14.68 15.20 10.86
N ALA A 120 14.15 15.04 12.07
CA ALA A 120 13.51 16.13 12.80
C ALA A 120 14.45 17.31 13.10
N GLN A 121 15.77 17.18 12.96
CA GLN A 121 16.76 18.25 13.13
C GLN A 121 17.12 18.95 11.82
N SER A 122 16.54 18.53 10.69
CA SER A 122 16.70 19.23 9.42
C SER A 122 15.80 20.47 9.37
N LEU A 123 16.37 21.64 9.09
CA LEU A 123 15.72 22.95 9.21
C LEU A 123 15.94 23.81 7.97
N LEU A 124 14.91 24.54 7.54
CA LEU A 124 15.06 25.77 6.77
C LEU A 124 15.19 26.94 7.75
N ALA A 125 16.41 27.33 8.07
CA ALA A 125 16.68 28.49 8.92
C ALA A 125 16.32 29.79 8.19
N ILE A 126 15.66 30.69 8.91
CA ILE A 126 15.35 32.05 8.46
C ILE A 126 16.24 32.99 9.27
N GLY A 127 17.38 33.38 8.68
CA GLY A 127 18.39 34.20 9.33
C GLY A 127 18.07 35.69 9.33
N ALA A 128 19.04 36.48 9.80
CA ALA A 128 18.98 37.94 9.69
C ALA A 128 18.78 38.36 8.23
N GLU A 129 18.06 39.47 8.02
CA GLU A 129 17.70 39.99 6.69
C GLU A 129 16.90 38.99 5.83
N ASN A 130 16.22 38.03 6.47
CA ASN A 130 15.39 37.00 5.82
C ASN A 130 16.17 36.05 4.90
N VAL A 131 17.47 35.90 5.15
CA VAL A 131 18.32 34.95 4.41
C VAL A 131 17.90 33.53 4.75
N LEU A 132 17.46 32.79 3.73
CA LEU A 132 17.10 31.39 3.84
C LEU A 132 18.34 30.49 3.76
N GLN A 133 18.48 29.56 4.70
CA GLN A 133 19.57 28.60 4.72
C GLN A 133 19.08 27.20 5.12
N THR A 134 19.52 26.14 4.44
CA THR A 134 19.33 24.78 4.96
C THR A 134 20.34 24.47 6.07
N VAL A 135 19.87 23.85 7.14
CA VAL A 135 20.68 23.29 8.22
C VAL A 135 20.31 21.84 8.35
N ILE A 136 21.23 20.94 7.96
CA ILE A 136 20.97 19.50 7.91
C ILE A 136 22.06 18.80 8.73
N PRO A 137 21.87 18.69 10.06
CA PRO A 137 22.83 18.05 10.95
C PRO A 137 23.16 16.61 10.50
N GLY A 138 24.40 16.18 10.73
CA GLY A 138 24.88 14.88 10.28
C GLY A 138 25.23 14.81 8.78
N GLN A 139 24.87 15.81 7.98
CA GLN A 139 25.37 15.97 6.61
C GLN A 139 26.57 16.92 6.56
N GLY A 140 27.41 16.77 5.51
CA GLY A 140 28.53 17.66 5.26
C GLY A 140 28.07 19.10 5.01
N LYS A 141 28.93 20.09 5.29
CA LYS A 141 28.58 21.53 5.17
C LYS A 141 28.16 21.96 3.76
N GLY A 142 28.48 21.18 2.71
CA GLY A 142 27.95 21.40 1.36
C GLY A 142 26.43 21.26 1.27
N ALA A 143 25.79 20.46 2.14
CA ALA A 143 24.34 20.33 2.20
C ALA A 143 23.64 21.51 2.92
N TRP A 144 24.42 22.43 3.50
CA TRP A 144 23.93 23.60 4.25
C TRP A 144 23.93 24.83 3.34
N VAL A 145 22.99 24.84 2.41
CA VAL A 145 22.89 25.81 1.32
C VAL A 145 22.40 27.14 1.85
N LYS A 146 23.24 28.18 1.74
CA LYS A 146 22.90 29.57 2.07
C LYS A 146 22.25 30.26 0.89
N ASN A 147 21.47 31.31 1.16
CA ASN A 147 20.73 32.05 0.13
C ASN A 147 19.86 31.10 -0.71
N LEU A 148 19.21 30.14 -0.06
CA LEU A 148 18.39 29.14 -0.72
C LEU A 148 17.18 29.81 -1.38
N VAL A 149 17.01 29.60 -2.68
CA VAL A 149 15.89 30.16 -3.46
C VAL A 149 14.99 29.07 -4.02
N LYS A 150 15.47 27.83 -4.11
CA LYS A 150 14.71 26.73 -4.68
C LYS A 150 15.10 25.37 -4.10
N ILE A 151 14.10 24.53 -3.90
CA ILE A 151 14.21 23.10 -3.57
C ILE A 151 13.47 22.33 -4.66
N GLU A 152 14.20 21.60 -5.50
CA GLU A 152 13.59 20.67 -6.44
C GLU A 152 13.45 19.29 -5.81
N TYR A 153 12.35 18.61 -6.14
CA TYR A 153 12.16 17.21 -5.79
C TYR A 153 12.50 16.34 -6.99
N LYS A 154 13.43 15.41 -6.80
CA LYS A 154 13.69 14.30 -7.71
C LYS A 154 13.06 13.05 -7.10
N PRO A 155 12.03 12.47 -7.73
CA PRO A 155 11.46 11.22 -7.25
C PRO A 155 12.53 10.15 -7.17
N GLU A 156 12.44 9.32 -6.13
CA GLU A 156 13.21 8.10 -6.09
C GLU A 156 12.77 7.26 -7.28
N VAL A 157 13.65 7.12 -8.27
CA VAL A 157 13.40 6.21 -9.37
C VAL A 157 13.44 4.82 -8.76
N ALA A 158 12.29 4.15 -8.70
CA ALA A 158 12.23 2.77 -8.27
C ALA A 158 13.25 1.99 -9.11
N ALA A 159 14.24 1.38 -8.45
CA ALA A 159 15.26 0.61 -9.15
C ALA A 159 14.57 -0.47 -10.00
N GLU A 160 15.08 -0.71 -11.21
CA GLU A 160 14.50 -1.74 -12.06
C GLU A 160 14.62 -3.11 -11.37
N PRO A 161 13.58 -3.95 -11.42
CA PRO A 161 13.65 -5.27 -10.84
C PRO A 161 14.69 -6.10 -11.60
N VAL A 162 15.63 -6.68 -10.86
CA VAL A 162 16.66 -7.59 -11.42
C VAL A 162 16.16 -9.03 -11.45
N LEU A 163 15.09 -9.34 -10.71
CA LEU A 163 14.49 -10.66 -10.62
C LEU A 163 12.96 -10.57 -10.57
N ALA A 164 12.28 -11.42 -11.33
CA ALA A 164 10.84 -11.65 -11.17
C ALA A 164 10.58 -12.99 -10.48
N VAL A 165 9.83 -13.03 -9.38
CA VAL A 165 9.40 -14.27 -8.72
C VAL A 165 7.88 -14.36 -8.76
N ALA A 166 7.36 -15.32 -9.53
CA ALA A 166 5.92 -15.44 -9.84
C ALA A 166 5.30 -14.10 -10.27
N GLY A 167 6.01 -13.35 -11.12
CA GLY A 167 5.58 -12.04 -11.62
C GLY A 167 5.80 -10.85 -10.67
N LYS A 168 6.15 -11.09 -9.39
CA LYS A 168 6.59 -10.01 -8.47
C LYS A 168 8.02 -9.62 -8.78
N GLY A 169 8.25 -8.35 -9.11
CA GLY A 169 9.58 -7.80 -9.31
C GLY A 169 10.32 -7.56 -7.98
N PHE A 170 11.60 -7.88 -7.95
CA PHE A 170 12.52 -7.62 -6.86
C PHE A 170 13.73 -6.85 -7.38
N THR A 171 14.02 -5.73 -6.75
CA THR A 171 15.26 -4.97 -6.97
C THR A 171 16.43 -5.67 -6.28
N LEU A 172 17.65 -5.34 -6.70
CA LEU A 172 18.85 -5.91 -6.10
C LEU A 172 18.97 -5.56 -4.61
N ASP A 173 18.58 -4.34 -4.23
CA ASP A 173 18.65 -3.89 -2.84
C ASP A 173 17.62 -4.61 -1.97
N GLU A 174 16.41 -4.86 -2.48
CA GLU A 174 15.42 -5.70 -1.79
C GLU A 174 15.93 -7.12 -1.58
N LEU A 175 16.59 -7.71 -2.58
CA LEU A 175 17.20 -9.04 -2.45
C LEU A 175 18.34 -9.07 -1.43
N LYS A 176 19.17 -8.02 -1.38
CA LYS A 176 20.25 -7.87 -0.39
C LYS A 176 19.74 -7.60 1.03
N ALA A 177 18.53 -7.05 1.16
CA ALA A 177 17.88 -6.84 2.44
C ALA A 177 17.20 -8.10 3.01
N LEU A 178 16.92 -9.11 2.17
CA LEU A 178 16.47 -10.42 2.64
C LEU A 178 17.58 -11.16 3.40
N PRO A 179 17.25 -12.11 4.30
CA PRO A 179 18.24 -12.91 5.00
C PRO A 179 19.23 -13.58 4.04
N ALA A 180 20.51 -13.26 4.20
CA ALA A 180 21.56 -13.82 3.37
C ALA A 180 21.94 -15.23 3.83
N VAL A 181 22.06 -16.14 2.87
CA VAL A 181 22.59 -17.50 3.05
C VAL A 181 24.05 -17.51 2.61
N LYS A 182 24.89 -18.23 3.36
CA LYS A 182 26.30 -18.48 3.02
C LYS A 182 26.56 -19.97 3.00
N ALA A 183 27.19 -20.47 1.96
CA ALA A 183 27.57 -21.88 1.85
C ALA A 183 28.91 -22.02 1.12
N ASP A 184 29.74 -22.97 1.55
CA ASP A 184 30.87 -23.44 0.76
C ASP A 184 30.41 -24.67 -0.03
N VAL A 185 30.57 -24.63 -1.35
CA VAL A 185 30.22 -25.75 -2.21
C VAL A 185 31.38 -26.04 -3.14
N ASP A 186 31.92 -27.26 -3.04
CA ASP A 186 33.07 -27.72 -3.81
C ASP A 186 34.31 -26.80 -3.65
N GLY A 187 34.53 -26.22 -2.46
CA GLY A 187 35.66 -25.32 -2.17
C GLY A 187 35.45 -23.89 -2.67
N THR A 188 34.23 -23.54 -3.07
CA THR A 188 33.86 -22.16 -3.46
C THR A 188 32.84 -21.61 -2.47
N ALA A 189 33.17 -20.49 -1.83
CA ALA A 189 32.25 -19.79 -0.94
C ALA A 189 31.24 -18.95 -1.76
N TYR A 190 29.95 -19.16 -1.48
CA TYR A 190 28.84 -18.40 -2.04
C TYR A 190 28.12 -17.59 -0.96
N THR A 191 27.57 -16.46 -1.36
CA THR A 191 26.65 -15.65 -0.54
C THR A 191 25.51 -15.20 -1.42
N GLY A 192 24.28 -15.32 -0.94
CA GLY A 192 23.10 -15.05 -1.74
C GLY A 192 21.83 -14.94 -0.91
N VAL A 193 20.70 -14.77 -1.60
CA VAL A 193 19.37 -14.87 -0.99
C VAL A 193 18.93 -16.34 -0.95
N GLY A 194 18.44 -16.81 0.20
CA GLY A 194 17.92 -18.17 0.35
C GLY A 194 16.69 -18.40 -0.53
N LEU A 195 16.69 -19.50 -1.30
CA LEU A 195 15.63 -19.73 -2.29
C LEU A 195 14.28 -19.99 -1.61
N LEU A 196 14.26 -20.70 -0.48
CA LEU A 196 13.03 -20.96 0.29
C LEU A 196 12.43 -19.67 0.88
N ASP A 197 13.25 -18.80 1.44
CA ASP A 197 12.82 -17.51 2.00
C ASP A 197 12.34 -16.54 0.91
N LEU A 198 12.99 -16.57 -0.25
CA LEU A 198 12.58 -15.81 -1.43
C LEU A 198 11.21 -16.27 -1.95
N LEU A 199 11.00 -17.57 -2.09
CA LEU A 199 9.71 -18.13 -2.50
C LEU A 199 8.61 -17.75 -1.50
N ALA A 200 8.87 -17.88 -0.19
CA ALA A 200 7.94 -17.46 0.84
C ALA A 200 7.64 -15.95 0.78
N SER A 201 8.65 -15.10 0.54
CA SER A 201 8.51 -13.65 0.38
C SER A 201 7.76 -13.24 -0.89
N ALA A 202 7.69 -14.14 -1.87
CA ALA A 202 6.87 -14.03 -3.07
C ALA A 202 5.46 -14.64 -2.91
N GLY A 203 5.16 -15.24 -1.75
CA GLY A 203 3.86 -15.88 -1.48
C GLY A 203 3.73 -17.31 -2.04
N ILE A 204 4.82 -17.94 -2.45
CA ILE A 204 4.83 -19.31 -2.99
C ILE A 204 5.01 -20.29 -1.82
N GLY A 205 3.89 -20.83 -1.33
CA GLY A 205 3.84 -21.70 -0.15
C GLY A 205 3.68 -23.21 -0.41
N GLY A 206 3.56 -23.65 -1.67
CA GLY A 206 3.21 -25.04 -1.97
C GLY A 206 3.46 -25.51 -3.40
N ALA A 207 4.34 -24.85 -4.14
CA ALA A 207 4.71 -25.30 -5.48
C ALA A 207 5.41 -26.68 -5.41
N GLU A 208 5.08 -27.60 -6.32
CA GLU A 208 5.80 -28.89 -6.42
C GLU A 208 7.22 -28.67 -6.97
N ALA A 209 7.31 -27.79 -7.96
CA ALA A 209 8.55 -27.40 -8.60
C ALA A 209 8.55 -25.91 -8.94
N ILE A 210 9.74 -25.39 -9.23
CA ILE A 210 9.97 -24.05 -9.75
C ILE A 210 10.79 -24.15 -11.03
N THR A 211 10.58 -23.21 -11.95
CA THR A 211 11.47 -22.96 -13.08
C THR A 211 12.37 -21.78 -12.75
N LEU A 212 13.67 -21.97 -12.89
CA LEU A 212 14.68 -20.92 -12.91
C LEU A 212 14.93 -20.54 -14.37
N GLN A 213 14.80 -19.26 -14.72
CA GLN A 213 15.02 -18.74 -16.06
C GLN A 213 16.18 -17.74 -16.06
N ALA A 214 17.14 -17.95 -16.95
CA ALA A 214 18.27 -17.06 -17.20
C ALA A 214 17.93 -15.94 -18.18
N ALA A 215 18.75 -14.88 -18.17
CA ALA A 215 18.68 -13.76 -19.11
C ALA A 215 18.83 -14.18 -20.58
N ASP A 216 19.55 -15.27 -20.86
CA ASP A 216 19.74 -15.83 -22.21
C ASP A 216 18.57 -16.72 -22.68
N GLY A 217 17.55 -16.89 -21.83
CA GLY A 217 16.38 -17.72 -22.10
C GLY A 217 16.52 -19.18 -21.65
N TYR A 218 17.67 -19.62 -21.14
CA TYR A 218 17.82 -20.95 -20.56
C TYR A 218 16.89 -21.15 -19.37
N LYS A 219 16.31 -22.35 -19.25
CA LYS A 219 15.39 -22.71 -18.18
C LYS A 219 15.76 -24.06 -17.58
N ALA A 220 15.70 -24.16 -16.26
CA ALA A 220 15.76 -25.44 -15.56
C ALA A 220 14.66 -25.54 -14.51
N GLU A 221 14.05 -26.72 -14.42
CA GLU A 221 13.06 -27.03 -13.41
C GLU A 221 13.74 -27.67 -12.18
N VAL A 222 13.31 -27.29 -10.99
CA VAL A 222 13.79 -27.80 -9.71
C VAL A 222 12.60 -28.13 -8.82
N LYS A 223 12.55 -29.35 -8.29
CA LYS A 223 11.51 -29.71 -7.32
C LYS A 223 11.74 -28.95 -6.02
N VAL A 224 10.69 -28.32 -5.49
CA VAL A 224 10.78 -27.57 -4.22
C VAL A 224 11.22 -28.48 -3.08
N ALA A 225 10.83 -29.76 -3.10
CA ALA A 225 11.26 -30.76 -2.13
C ALA A 225 12.78 -31.05 -2.13
N GLN A 226 13.51 -30.66 -3.18
CA GLN A 226 14.98 -30.79 -3.25
C GLN A 226 15.70 -29.55 -2.70
N LEU A 227 14.99 -28.46 -2.44
CA LEU A 227 15.58 -27.24 -1.92
C LEU A 227 15.89 -27.40 -0.44
N THR A 228 17.09 -26.97 -0.06
CA THR A 228 17.56 -26.94 1.32
C THR A 228 17.81 -25.51 1.76
N LYS A 229 18.09 -25.31 3.06
CA LYS A 229 18.48 -24.00 3.61
C LYS A 229 19.74 -23.41 2.96
N ASP A 230 20.57 -24.24 2.33
CA ASP A 230 21.81 -23.84 1.68
C ASP A 230 21.62 -23.58 0.16
N CYS A 231 20.40 -23.78 -0.37
CA CYS A 231 20.05 -23.41 -1.74
C CYS A 231 19.75 -21.91 -1.83
N MET A 232 20.39 -21.23 -2.77
CA MET A 232 20.34 -19.76 -2.87
C MET A 232 20.39 -19.28 -4.32
N LEU A 233 20.00 -18.02 -4.53
CA LEU A 233 20.49 -17.22 -5.64
C LEU A 233 21.69 -16.41 -5.13
N ALA A 234 22.89 -16.83 -5.52
CA ALA A 234 24.14 -16.19 -5.14
C ALA A 234 24.33 -14.86 -5.88
N PHE A 235 24.85 -13.87 -5.17
CA PHE A 235 25.25 -12.60 -5.76
C PHE A 235 26.56 -12.80 -6.53
N GLY A 236 26.45 -12.93 -7.85
CA GLY A 236 27.54 -13.15 -8.77
C GLY A 236 28.23 -11.86 -9.22
N LYS A 237 29.06 -11.98 -10.26
CA LYS A 237 29.74 -10.83 -10.86
C LYS A 237 28.71 -9.93 -11.57
N ASN A 238 28.95 -8.62 -11.57
CA ASN A 238 28.08 -7.62 -12.19
C ASN A 238 26.62 -7.72 -11.71
N ASP A 239 26.44 -8.03 -10.43
CA ASP A 239 25.13 -8.16 -9.77
C ASP A 239 24.20 -9.23 -10.39
N ALA A 240 24.74 -10.14 -11.20
CA ALA A 240 24.00 -11.29 -11.70
C ALA A 240 23.62 -12.24 -10.55
N LEU A 241 22.47 -12.90 -10.69
CA LEU A 241 22.00 -13.89 -9.72
C LEU A 241 22.27 -15.30 -10.24
N ASP A 242 23.15 -16.04 -9.59
CA ASP A 242 23.50 -17.41 -10.00
C ASP A 242 22.86 -18.43 -9.04
N ALA A 243 22.11 -19.39 -9.57
CA ALA A 243 21.52 -20.44 -8.74
C ALA A 243 22.60 -21.40 -8.24
N VAL A 244 22.66 -21.53 -6.90
CA VAL A 244 23.56 -22.45 -6.21
C VAL A 244 22.69 -23.41 -5.42
N LEU A 245 22.62 -24.66 -5.88
CA LEU A 245 21.68 -25.66 -5.39
C LEU A 245 22.42 -26.92 -4.91
N PRO A 246 23.08 -26.91 -3.74
CA PRO A 246 23.77 -28.07 -3.20
C PRO A 246 22.83 -29.29 -3.13
N GLY A 247 23.32 -30.46 -3.55
CA GLY A 247 22.53 -31.69 -3.62
C GLY A 247 21.60 -31.82 -4.83
N VAL A 248 21.47 -30.77 -5.65
CA VAL A 248 20.73 -30.80 -6.92
C VAL A 248 21.73 -30.87 -8.08
N SER A 249 21.36 -31.57 -9.16
CA SER A 249 22.21 -31.71 -10.35
C SER A 249 22.64 -30.35 -10.91
N LYS A 250 23.90 -30.22 -11.33
CA LYS A 250 24.48 -28.94 -11.82
C LYS A 250 23.76 -28.37 -13.05
N GLY A 251 23.01 -29.18 -13.81
CA GLY A 251 22.16 -28.68 -14.90
C GLY A 251 21.05 -27.72 -14.43
N ALA A 252 20.66 -27.81 -13.15
CA ALA A 252 19.71 -26.89 -12.55
C ALA A 252 20.35 -25.59 -12.00
N TRP A 253 21.68 -25.46 -12.04
CA TRP A 253 22.41 -24.30 -11.51
C TRP A 253 22.45 -23.20 -12.58
N VAL A 254 21.28 -22.64 -12.83
CA VAL A 254 21.06 -21.58 -13.81
C VAL A 254 21.87 -20.34 -13.44
N ARG A 255 22.62 -19.80 -14.40
CA ARG A 255 23.38 -18.54 -14.22
C ARG A 255 22.57 -17.35 -14.71
N ALA A 256 22.83 -16.18 -14.15
CA ALA A 256 22.13 -14.94 -14.49
C ALA A 256 20.59 -15.11 -14.51
N VAL A 257 20.05 -15.68 -13.43
CA VAL A 257 18.63 -15.88 -13.20
C VAL A 257 17.92 -14.53 -13.18
N VAL A 258 16.91 -14.38 -14.04
CA VAL A 258 16.04 -13.19 -14.14
C VAL A 258 14.60 -13.51 -13.77
N ALA A 259 14.21 -14.78 -13.75
CA ALA A 259 12.90 -15.17 -13.25
C ALA A 259 12.89 -16.51 -12.51
N VAL A 260 12.05 -16.61 -11.49
CA VAL A 260 11.68 -17.84 -10.80
C VAL A 260 10.15 -17.96 -10.85
N ASN A 261 9.64 -19.02 -11.46
CA ASN A 261 8.20 -19.23 -11.59
C ASN A 261 7.82 -20.58 -10.99
N GLU A 262 6.64 -20.69 -10.40
CA GLU A 262 6.11 -21.99 -9.98
C GLU A 262 5.78 -22.88 -11.19
N VAL A 263 5.93 -24.18 -11.01
CA VAL A 263 5.48 -25.21 -11.93
C VAL A 263 4.52 -26.12 -11.16
N GLY A 264 3.34 -26.35 -11.74
CA GLY A 264 2.33 -27.24 -11.15
C GLY A 264 1.49 -26.64 -10.02
N GLY A 265 1.56 -25.33 -9.77
CA GLY A 265 0.62 -24.61 -8.92
C GLY A 265 -0.41 -23.88 -9.79
N GLY A 266 -1.63 -24.40 -9.93
CA GLY A 266 -2.71 -23.65 -10.57
C GLY A 266 -2.97 -22.30 -9.86
N THR A 267 -3.67 -21.38 -10.51
CA THR A 267 -4.08 -20.11 -9.87
C THR A 267 -4.69 -20.37 -8.50
N ALA A 268 -4.23 -19.65 -7.48
CA ALA A 268 -4.80 -19.76 -6.14
C ALA A 268 -6.29 -19.44 -6.17
N ILE A 269 -7.13 -20.37 -5.71
CA ILE A 269 -8.59 -20.20 -5.63
C ILE A 269 -9.06 -19.99 -4.19
N LEU A 270 -8.18 -20.24 -3.21
CA LEU A 270 -8.45 -20.12 -1.80
C LEU A 270 -7.23 -19.55 -1.08
N LYS A 271 -7.44 -18.70 -0.07
CA LYS A 271 -6.39 -18.28 0.86
C LYS A 271 -6.71 -18.76 2.27
N VAL A 272 -5.82 -19.50 2.92
CA VAL A 272 -6.02 -20.04 4.28
C VAL A 272 -4.93 -19.52 5.19
N CYS A 273 -5.30 -18.74 6.21
CA CYS A 273 -4.39 -18.11 7.16
C CYS A 273 -3.25 -17.32 6.48
N GLY A 274 -3.52 -16.71 5.33
CA GLY A 274 -2.49 -16.01 4.55
C GLY A 274 -1.88 -16.84 3.41
N GLN A 275 -1.95 -18.17 3.49
CA GLN A 275 -1.34 -19.09 2.52
C GLN A 275 -2.27 -19.32 1.32
N PRO A 276 -1.80 -19.12 0.07
CA PRO A 276 -2.60 -19.43 -1.11
C PRO A 276 -2.66 -20.94 -1.38
N PHE A 277 -3.83 -21.41 -1.81
CA PHE A 277 -4.09 -22.77 -2.24
C PHE A 277 -4.73 -22.78 -3.63
N SER A 278 -4.14 -23.55 -4.54
CA SER A 278 -4.71 -23.90 -5.83
C SER A 278 -5.70 -25.06 -5.70
N LEU A 279 -6.54 -25.25 -6.73
CA LEU A 279 -7.47 -26.38 -6.75
C LEU A 279 -6.76 -27.73 -6.69
N ASP A 280 -5.63 -27.87 -7.37
CA ASP A 280 -4.88 -29.13 -7.40
C ASP A 280 -4.24 -29.42 -6.05
N GLN A 281 -3.73 -28.39 -5.37
CA GLN A 281 -3.25 -28.51 -3.99
C GLN A 281 -4.37 -28.96 -3.05
N LEU A 282 -5.57 -28.37 -3.17
CA LEU A 282 -6.73 -28.80 -2.37
C LEU A 282 -7.12 -30.26 -2.67
N LYS A 283 -7.09 -30.69 -3.94
CA LYS A 283 -7.40 -32.07 -4.32
C LYS A 283 -6.36 -33.09 -3.86
N ALA A 284 -5.12 -32.66 -3.63
CA ALA A 284 -4.05 -33.51 -3.11
C ALA A 284 -4.12 -33.73 -1.59
N LEU A 285 -4.88 -32.90 -0.86
CA LEU A 285 -5.13 -33.10 0.57
C LEU A 285 -6.09 -34.28 0.81
N PRO A 286 -6.11 -34.87 2.03
CA PRO A 286 -7.05 -35.92 2.39
C PRO A 286 -8.49 -35.51 2.09
N VAL A 287 -9.12 -36.26 1.18
CA VAL A 287 -10.48 -36.01 0.73
C VAL A 287 -11.44 -36.80 1.60
N VAL A 288 -12.39 -36.09 2.18
CA VAL A 288 -13.47 -36.65 2.97
C VAL A 288 -14.78 -36.56 2.20
N ALA A 289 -15.62 -37.57 2.36
CA ALA A 289 -16.98 -37.60 1.83
C ALA A 289 -17.94 -37.77 3.00
N TYR A 290 -19.03 -37.00 2.98
CA TYR A 290 -20.02 -36.98 4.05
C TYR A 290 -21.42 -36.76 3.50
N ASP A 291 -22.39 -37.52 4.01
CA ASP A 291 -23.80 -37.36 3.70
C ASP A 291 -24.48 -36.54 4.79
N PHE A 292 -25.11 -35.43 4.39
CA PHE A 292 -25.90 -34.59 5.29
C PHE A 292 -27.23 -34.25 4.64
N ASP A 293 -28.34 -34.52 5.36
CA ASP A 293 -29.70 -34.19 4.90
C ASP A 293 -30.02 -34.81 3.52
N GLY A 294 -29.59 -36.06 3.31
CA GLY A 294 -29.80 -36.80 2.06
C GLY A 294 -28.96 -36.32 0.86
N LYS A 295 -27.98 -35.43 1.09
CA LYS A 295 -27.06 -34.95 0.06
C LYS A 295 -25.62 -35.35 0.40
N ALA A 296 -24.94 -35.90 -0.60
CA ALA A 296 -23.51 -36.21 -0.52
C ALA A 296 -22.66 -34.95 -0.75
N TYR A 297 -21.65 -34.79 0.08
CA TYR A 297 -20.64 -33.74 -0.01
C TYR A 297 -19.27 -34.38 -0.05
N LYS A 298 -18.35 -33.76 -0.79
CA LYS A 298 -16.99 -34.27 -1.01
C LYS A 298 -16.02 -33.09 -1.06
N GLY A 299 -14.98 -33.14 -0.26
CA GLY A 299 -14.03 -32.05 -0.15
C GLY A 299 -12.89 -32.33 0.80
N VAL A 300 -12.22 -31.26 1.22
CA VAL A 300 -11.10 -31.34 2.17
C VAL A 300 -11.62 -31.08 3.58
N GLY A 301 -11.14 -31.82 4.58
CA GLY A 301 -11.47 -31.53 5.98
C GLY A 301 -10.91 -30.16 6.41
N LEU A 302 -11.71 -29.32 7.06
CA LEU A 302 -11.24 -27.99 7.49
C LEU A 302 -10.08 -28.09 8.49
N LEU A 303 -10.04 -29.11 9.34
CA LEU A 303 -8.92 -29.36 10.26
C LEU A 303 -7.64 -29.75 9.52
N ASP A 304 -7.73 -30.60 8.48
CA ASP A 304 -6.58 -30.98 7.65
C ASP A 304 -6.07 -29.78 6.84
N LEU A 305 -6.98 -28.91 6.39
CA LEU A 305 -6.63 -27.69 5.69
C LEU A 305 -5.91 -26.69 6.59
N LEU A 306 -6.33 -26.53 7.84
CA LEU A 306 -5.62 -25.71 8.82
C LEU A 306 -4.23 -26.26 9.15
N LYS A 307 -4.10 -27.59 9.23
CA LYS A 307 -2.80 -28.26 9.38
C LYS A 307 -1.90 -28.00 8.17
N ALA A 308 -2.44 -28.13 6.95
CA ALA A 308 -1.69 -27.83 5.72
C ALA A 308 -1.25 -26.36 5.67
N ALA A 309 -2.05 -25.44 6.22
CA ALA A 309 -1.72 -24.03 6.36
C ALA A 309 -0.83 -23.69 7.58
N LYS A 310 -0.38 -24.70 8.35
CA LYS A 310 0.44 -24.55 9.57
C LYS A 310 -0.23 -23.65 10.63
N ALA A 311 -1.54 -23.81 10.80
CA ALA A 311 -2.38 -22.94 11.61
C ALA A 311 -3.10 -23.69 12.74
N GLU A 312 -2.54 -24.79 13.24
CA GLU A 312 -3.15 -25.65 14.26
C GLU A 312 -3.35 -24.95 15.61
N GLY A 313 -2.65 -23.84 15.86
CA GLY A 313 -2.82 -23.01 17.07
C GLY A 313 -3.99 -22.02 17.01
N SER A 314 -4.72 -21.94 15.89
CA SER A 314 -5.82 -21.00 15.72
C SER A 314 -6.99 -21.35 16.64
N THR A 315 -7.58 -20.35 17.28
CA THR A 315 -8.74 -20.55 18.16
C THR A 315 -10.04 -20.30 17.44
N THR A 316 -10.01 -19.39 16.47
CA THR A 316 -11.16 -18.99 15.64
C THR A 316 -10.73 -18.86 14.19
N ILE A 317 -11.61 -19.27 13.29
CA ILE A 317 -11.47 -19.00 11.86
C ILE A 317 -12.62 -18.11 11.38
N THR A 318 -12.33 -17.21 10.45
CA THR A 318 -13.32 -16.45 9.70
C THR A 318 -13.37 -16.99 8.28
N LEU A 319 -14.48 -17.62 7.91
CA LEU A 319 -14.76 -18.03 6.54
C LEU A 319 -15.30 -16.83 5.77
N LEU A 320 -14.74 -16.50 4.61
CA LEU A 320 -15.13 -15.38 3.77
C LEU A 320 -15.45 -15.85 2.35
N ALA A 321 -16.65 -15.50 1.88
CA ALA A 321 -17.13 -15.77 0.53
C ALA A 321 -16.76 -14.66 -0.46
N SER A 322 -16.80 -14.99 -1.74
CA SER A 322 -16.59 -14.05 -2.85
C SER A 322 -17.64 -12.93 -2.93
N ASP A 323 -18.84 -13.14 -2.39
CA ASP A 323 -19.91 -12.14 -2.31
C ASP A 323 -19.79 -11.21 -1.08
N GLY A 324 -18.75 -11.39 -0.26
CA GLY A 324 -18.50 -10.64 0.96
C GLY A 324 -19.18 -11.19 2.21
N TYR A 325 -19.97 -12.26 2.11
CA TYR A 325 -20.51 -12.95 3.27
C TYR A 325 -19.37 -13.54 4.11
N SER A 326 -19.47 -13.44 5.44
CA SER A 326 -18.50 -14.10 6.31
C SER A 326 -19.13 -14.69 7.57
N ALA A 327 -18.49 -15.72 8.10
CA ALA A 327 -18.88 -16.37 9.34
C ALA A 327 -17.65 -16.73 10.18
N ASP A 328 -17.68 -16.32 11.45
CA ASP A 328 -16.71 -16.74 12.46
C ASP A 328 -17.10 -18.09 13.05
N VAL A 329 -16.13 -19.00 13.18
CA VAL A 329 -16.31 -20.35 13.72
C VAL A 329 -15.15 -20.63 14.67
N ALA A 330 -15.46 -21.08 15.90
CA ALA A 330 -14.40 -21.50 16.80
C ALA A 330 -13.81 -22.83 16.31
N VAL A 331 -12.48 -22.97 16.32
CA VAL A 331 -11.81 -24.18 15.81
C VAL A 331 -12.22 -25.42 16.62
N LYS A 332 -12.52 -25.26 17.90
CA LYS A 332 -13.07 -26.32 18.77
C LYS A 332 -14.45 -26.86 18.34
N ASP A 333 -15.17 -26.10 17.53
CA ASP A 333 -16.50 -26.47 17.03
C ASP A 333 -16.41 -27.21 15.67
N LEU A 334 -15.21 -27.27 15.08
CA LEU A 334 -14.93 -28.07 13.90
C LEU A 334 -14.72 -29.54 14.30
N ASP A 335 -15.18 -30.43 13.44
CA ASP A 335 -15.06 -31.87 13.60
C ASP A 335 -14.66 -32.54 12.27
N ASN A 336 -14.66 -33.87 12.25
CA ASN A 336 -14.36 -34.65 11.04
C ASN A 336 -15.42 -34.55 9.93
N GLN A 337 -16.56 -33.90 10.19
CA GLN A 337 -17.61 -33.63 9.21
C GLN A 337 -17.56 -32.19 8.69
N SER A 338 -16.69 -31.37 9.27
CA SER A 338 -16.47 -29.98 8.88
C SER A 338 -15.54 -29.93 7.68
N ILE A 339 -16.07 -29.57 6.51
CA ILE A 339 -15.39 -29.72 5.23
C ILE A 339 -15.45 -28.46 4.39
N LEU A 340 -14.46 -28.30 3.53
CA LEU A 340 -14.50 -27.42 2.38
C LEU A 340 -14.91 -28.26 1.17
N ASN A 341 -16.21 -28.27 0.90
CA ASN A 341 -16.86 -29.04 -0.16
C ASN A 341 -16.59 -28.45 -1.53
N TRP A 342 -16.36 -29.32 -2.52
CA TRP A 342 -16.22 -28.91 -3.92
C TRP A 342 -17.59 -28.78 -4.59
N VAL A 343 -17.79 -27.68 -5.29
CA VAL A 343 -18.99 -27.42 -6.08
C VAL A 343 -18.57 -27.04 -7.50
N GLY A 344 -18.95 -27.85 -8.49
CA GLY A 344 -18.55 -27.60 -9.88
C GLY A 344 -17.04 -27.70 -10.08
N THR A 345 -16.48 -26.78 -10.87
CA THR A 345 -15.07 -26.79 -11.28
C THR A 345 -14.14 -26.12 -10.28
N ASP A 346 -14.56 -25.03 -9.65
CA ASP A 346 -13.71 -24.07 -8.95
C ASP A 346 -14.40 -23.38 -7.76
N VAL A 347 -15.63 -23.77 -7.42
CA VAL A 347 -16.36 -23.21 -6.27
C VAL A 347 -16.15 -24.08 -5.04
N LEU A 348 -15.91 -23.44 -3.90
CA LEU A 348 -15.66 -24.07 -2.62
C LEU A 348 -16.71 -23.64 -1.60
N ASP A 349 -17.43 -24.59 -1.01
CA ASP A 349 -18.42 -24.32 0.03
C ASP A 349 -17.91 -24.84 1.38
N ALA A 350 -17.74 -23.96 2.36
CA ALA A 350 -17.41 -24.37 3.72
C ALA A 350 -18.68 -24.83 4.44
N MET A 351 -18.71 -26.09 4.85
CA MET A 351 -19.83 -26.68 5.56
C MET A 351 -19.40 -27.26 6.88
N ILE A 352 -20.18 -26.96 7.92
CA ILE A 352 -19.85 -27.31 9.31
C ILE A 352 -21.12 -27.89 9.95
N PRO A 353 -21.38 -29.20 9.78
CA PRO A 353 -22.62 -29.84 10.21
C PRO A 353 -22.95 -29.70 11.69
N SER A 354 -21.93 -29.62 12.54
CA SER A 354 -22.06 -29.35 13.98
C SER A 354 -22.60 -27.95 14.31
N GLN A 355 -22.64 -27.04 13.33
CA GLN A 355 -23.04 -25.64 13.48
C GLN A 355 -24.31 -25.30 12.71
N VAL A 356 -24.97 -24.22 13.12
CA VAL A 356 -26.15 -23.69 12.43
C VAL A 356 -25.80 -23.29 10.99
N LYS A 357 -26.75 -23.42 10.05
CA LYS A 357 -26.54 -23.13 8.62
C LYS A 357 -25.99 -21.73 8.33
N GLY A 358 -26.20 -20.75 9.21
CA GLY A 358 -25.59 -19.41 9.10
C GLY A 358 -24.05 -19.41 9.28
N LYS A 359 -23.46 -20.49 9.77
CA LYS A 359 -22.00 -20.66 9.83
C LYS A 359 -21.41 -21.30 8.58
N TRP A 360 -22.26 -21.77 7.67
CA TRP A 360 -21.84 -22.35 6.40
C TRP A 360 -21.65 -21.20 5.42
N VAL A 361 -20.57 -21.26 4.64
CA VAL A 361 -20.18 -20.20 3.73
C VAL A 361 -20.08 -20.80 2.33
N LYS A 362 -20.89 -20.30 1.41
CA LYS A 362 -20.85 -20.73 0.01
C LYS A 362 -19.88 -19.86 -0.77
N GLY A 363 -19.17 -20.44 -1.73
CA GLY A 363 -18.17 -19.69 -2.51
C GLY A 363 -17.05 -19.10 -1.63
N THR A 364 -16.60 -19.84 -0.63
CA THR A 364 -15.48 -19.51 0.24
C THR A 364 -14.21 -19.29 -0.59
N VAL A 365 -13.64 -18.10 -0.48
CA VAL A 365 -12.37 -17.70 -1.14
C VAL A 365 -11.26 -17.41 -0.14
N GLU A 366 -11.60 -17.20 1.13
CA GLU A 366 -10.61 -16.97 2.18
C GLU A 366 -11.05 -17.58 3.52
N ILE A 367 -10.09 -18.13 4.26
CA ILE A 367 -10.21 -18.55 5.65
C ILE A 367 -9.16 -17.76 6.43
N ARG A 368 -9.58 -16.82 7.28
CA ARG A 368 -8.69 -16.06 8.15
C ARG A 368 -8.59 -16.73 9.51
N CYS A 369 -7.44 -16.63 10.15
CA CYS A 369 -7.13 -17.38 11.36
C CYS A 369 -6.75 -16.41 12.47
N LYS A 370 -7.29 -16.62 13.67
CA LYS A 370 -7.13 -15.76 14.84
C LYS A 370 -6.70 -16.54 16.08
#